data_AF-A0A0S8KJT0-F1
#
_entry.id   AF-A0A0S8KJT0-F1
#
_cell.length_a   1.000
_cell.length_b   1.000
_cell.length_c   1.000
_cell.angle_alpha   90.00
_cell.angle_beta   90.00
_cell.angle_gamma   90.00
#
_symmetry.space_group_name_H-M   'P 1'
#
loop_
_entity.id
_entity.type
_entity.pdbx_description
1 polymer ?
#
loop_
_entity_poly.entity_id
_entity_poly.type
_entity_poly.pdbx_seq_one_letter_code
_entity_poly.pdbx_strand_id
1 'polypeptide(L)'
;MKRLILATFLCLTLWFLVSAVAYAQGNEDVATADIALLLAPLVAAAAAVERLVEMGFDAYESMILSVSRLPEQASDYLTWARKEVERLQADVLNSSGDLQALEEAEEKLAQAKDRLHEHLASPSYRSWKRTISLLGAIVLGLFLAFSTQLRMFQLLGIEMAWPWIDMLVTGLIIGTGSAPVHSLIGILQNTRDAVNEVRALWSGTAYSRGVQAELEKLRTLVELEEKRAAGAAEPRGRRRLGLAAPDDELGEEEAAAEVPLATPLEVSRRVKRILR
;
A
#
# COMPACT_ATOMS: atom_id res chain seq x y z
N MET A 1 5.11 -26.59 33.85
CA MET A 1 5.89 -26.55 32.59
C MET A 1 5.19 -25.79 31.47
N LYS A 2 3.98 -26.17 31.01
CA LYS A 2 3.30 -25.49 29.87
C LYS A 2 3.18 -23.95 29.99
N ARG A 3 2.87 -23.43 31.17
CA ARG A 3 2.77 -21.97 31.43
C ARG A 3 4.10 -21.23 31.34
N LEU A 4 5.19 -21.89 31.76
CA LEU A 4 6.54 -21.30 31.71
C LEU A 4 7.01 -21.19 30.25
N ILE A 5 6.75 -22.23 29.45
CA ILE A 5 7.07 -22.28 28.02
C ILE A 5 6.32 -21.19 27.26
N LEU A 6 5.02 -21.00 27.54
CA LEU A 6 4.21 -19.93 26.95
C LEU A 6 4.77 -18.55 27.29
N ALA A 7 5.10 -18.30 28.56
CA ALA A 7 5.63 -17.01 29.00
C ALA A 7 6.99 -16.69 28.38
N THR A 8 7.90 -17.68 28.29
CA THR A 8 9.20 -17.50 27.63
C THR A 8 9.05 -17.27 26.12
N PHE A 9 8.11 -17.96 25.47
CA PHE A 9 7.84 -17.76 24.05
C PHE A 9 7.32 -16.34 23.79
N LEU A 10 6.42 -15.85 24.65
CA LEU A 10 5.84 -14.51 24.54
C LEU A 10 6.86 -13.39 24.82
N CYS A 11 7.78 -13.59 25.78
CA CYS A 11 8.88 -12.67 26.00
C CYS A 11 9.86 -12.63 24.82
N LEU A 12 10.18 -13.80 24.25
CA LEU A 12 11.08 -13.88 23.09
C LEU A 12 10.46 -13.24 21.85
N THR A 13 9.18 -13.48 21.57
CA THR A 13 8.51 -12.82 20.44
C THR A 13 8.42 -11.32 20.64
N LEU A 14 8.10 -10.84 21.85
CA LEU A 14 8.09 -9.41 22.15
C LEU A 14 9.48 -8.78 21.99
N TRP A 15 10.53 -9.44 22.50
CA TRP A 15 11.91 -8.98 22.38
C TRP A 15 12.38 -8.92 20.92
N PHE A 16 12.06 -9.94 20.13
CA PHE A 16 12.37 -9.97 18.70
C PHE A 16 11.64 -8.86 17.94
N LEU A 17 10.38 -8.58 18.32
CA LEU A 17 9.60 -7.51 17.74
C LEU A 17 10.22 -6.14 17.97
N VAL A 18 10.56 -5.84 19.23
CA VAL A 18 11.17 -4.57 19.63
C VAL A 18 12.52 -4.39 18.93
N SER A 19 13.32 -5.46 18.83
CA SER A 19 14.63 -5.42 18.19
C SER A 19 14.52 -5.18 16.68
N ALA A 20 13.55 -5.81 16.00
CA ALA A 20 13.31 -5.61 14.57
C ALA A 20 12.87 -4.18 14.25
N VAL A 21 11.98 -3.61 15.08
CA VAL A 21 11.53 -2.22 14.94
C VAL A 21 12.67 -1.23 15.15
N ALA A 22 13.49 -1.44 16.20
CA ALA A 22 14.64 -0.59 16.47
C ALA A 22 15.69 -0.64 15.34
N TYR A 23 15.94 -1.83 14.78
CA TYR A 23 16.87 -1.99 13.66
C TYR A 23 16.39 -1.27 12.40
N ALA A 24 15.08 -1.28 12.14
CA ALA A 24 14.52 -0.63 10.96
C ALA A 24 14.59 0.91 10.98
N GLN A 25 14.77 1.53 12.15
CA GLN A 25 14.91 2.99 12.28
C GLN A 25 16.31 3.51 11.96
N GLY A 26 17.33 2.65 11.89
CA GLY A 26 18.75 3.08 11.83
C GLY A 26 19.32 3.40 10.45
N ASN A 27 18.56 3.26 9.35
CA ASN A 27 19.06 3.56 8.00
C ASN A 27 18.55 4.93 7.52
N GLU A 28 19.42 5.94 7.57
CA GLU A 28 19.10 7.36 7.32
C GLU A 28 19.02 7.78 5.84
N ASP A 29 19.24 6.87 4.88
CA ASP A 29 19.14 7.19 3.44
C ASP A 29 17.67 7.16 2.95
N VAL A 30 16.87 8.11 3.47
CA VAL A 30 15.41 8.18 3.30
C VAL A 30 14.96 8.94 2.04
N ALA A 31 15.87 9.68 1.39
CA ALA A 31 15.49 10.68 0.38
C ALA A 31 14.83 10.12 -0.91
N THR A 32 14.88 8.81 -1.16
CA THR A 32 14.29 8.19 -2.36
C THR A 32 13.60 6.84 -2.11
N ALA A 33 13.49 6.40 -0.85
CA ALA A 33 12.90 5.11 -0.53
C ALA A 33 11.38 5.11 -0.83
N ASP A 34 10.87 3.99 -1.34
CA ASP A 34 9.44 3.82 -1.57
C ASP A 34 8.67 4.01 -0.25
N ILE A 35 7.56 4.75 -0.26
CA ILE A 35 6.76 5.02 0.94
C ILE A 35 6.36 3.70 1.63
N ALA A 36 6.16 2.65 0.84
CA ALA A 36 5.90 1.30 1.34
C ALA A 36 7.05 0.74 2.21
N LEU A 37 8.31 1.00 1.84
CA LEU A 37 9.49 0.62 2.63
C LEU A 37 9.59 1.41 3.92
N LEU A 38 9.28 2.71 3.89
CA LEU A 38 9.28 3.56 5.09
C LEU A 38 8.20 3.16 6.09
N LEU A 39 7.04 2.72 5.60
CA LEU A 39 5.93 2.28 6.44
C LEU A 39 6.00 0.80 6.82
N ALA A 40 6.83 -0.01 6.17
CA ALA A 40 6.93 -1.45 6.44
C ALA A 40 7.13 -1.81 7.93
N PRO A 41 7.98 -1.11 8.70
CA PRO A 41 8.13 -1.37 10.13
C PRO A 41 6.83 -1.10 10.92
N LEU A 42 6.07 -0.08 10.51
CA LEU A 42 4.79 0.26 11.12
C LEU A 42 3.73 -0.82 10.82
N VAL A 43 3.67 -1.30 9.57
CA VAL A 43 2.77 -2.42 9.20
C VAL A 43 3.11 -3.67 10.01
N ALA A 44 4.40 -4.00 10.10
CA ALA A 44 4.87 -5.16 10.85
C ALA A 44 4.50 -5.05 12.34
N ALA A 45 4.68 -3.87 12.94
CA ALA A 45 4.28 -3.61 14.33
C ALA A 45 2.76 -3.76 14.52
N ALA A 46 1.95 -3.22 13.62
CA ALA A 46 0.48 -3.33 13.68
C ALA A 46 0.01 -4.78 13.58
N ALA A 47 0.53 -5.54 12.61
CA ALA A 47 0.20 -6.96 12.43
C ALA A 47 0.63 -7.81 13.65
N ALA A 48 1.76 -7.48 14.26
CA ALA A 48 2.24 -8.17 15.44
C ALA A 48 1.39 -7.89 16.69
N VAL A 49 0.97 -6.64 16.89
CA VAL A 49 0.03 -6.27 17.96
C VAL A 49 -1.29 -7.01 17.80
N GLU A 50 -1.84 -7.05 16.58
CA GLU A 50 -3.04 -7.82 16.25
C GLU A 50 -2.87 -9.29 16.64
N ARG A 51 -1.76 -9.92 16.25
CA ARG A 51 -1.49 -11.32 16.58
C ARG A 51 -1.27 -11.59 18.06
N LEU A 52 -0.62 -10.67 18.78
CA LEU A 52 -0.42 -10.78 20.24
C LEU A 52 -1.75 -10.69 20.99
N VAL A 53 -2.64 -9.80 20.57
CA VAL A 53 -3.96 -9.65 21.19
C VAL A 53 -4.81 -10.89 20.93
N GLU A 54 -4.87 -11.39 19.69
CA GLU A 54 -5.54 -12.66 19.38
C GLU A 54 -5.01 -13.80 20.25
N MET A 55 -3.69 -13.98 20.30
CA MET A 55 -3.05 -15.01 21.11
C MET A 55 -3.37 -14.86 22.60
N GLY A 56 -3.41 -13.63 23.11
CA GLY A 56 -3.79 -13.34 24.50
C GLY A 56 -5.23 -13.75 24.80
N PHE A 57 -6.15 -13.49 23.88
CA PHE A 57 -7.56 -13.91 24.01
C PHE A 57 -7.73 -15.41 23.89
N ASP A 58 -7.06 -16.06 22.96
CA ASP A 58 -7.11 -17.52 22.81
C ASP A 58 -6.54 -18.21 24.05
N ALA A 59 -5.46 -17.66 24.62
CA ALA A 59 -4.90 -18.14 25.89
C ALA A 59 -5.88 -17.91 27.06
N TYR A 60 -6.56 -16.76 27.10
CA TYR A 60 -7.59 -16.45 28.10
C TYR A 60 -8.79 -17.40 27.99
N GLU A 61 -9.29 -17.65 26.79
CA GLU A 61 -10.38 -18.61 26.54
C GLU A 61 -9.96 -20.03 26.92
N SER A 62 -8.75 -20.44 26.50
CA SER A 62 -8.19 -21.73 26.91
C SER A 62 -8.08 -21.84 28.43
N MET A 63 -7.72 -20.75 29.11
CA MET A 63 -7.64 -20.70 30.56
C MET A 63 -9.03 -20.77 31.22
N ILE A 64 -10.04 -20.04 30.75
CA ILE A 64 -11.42 -20.16 31.24
C ILE A 64 -11.93 -21.59 31.08
N LEU A 65 -11.75 -22.17 29.90
CA LEU A 65 -12.19 -23.53 29.60
C LEU A 65 -11.42 -24.59 30.42
N SER A 66 -10.17 -24.28 30.78
CA SER A 66 -9.34 -25.15 31.63
C SER A 66 -9.59 -24.97 33.13
N VAL A 67 -10.09 -23.81 33.56
CA VAL A 67 -10.37 -23.51 34.95
C VAL A 67 -11.78 -23.99 35.27
N SER A 68 -11.86 -25.24 35.73
CA SER A 68 -13.06 -25.85 36.34
C SER A 68 -13.46 -25.23 37.70
N ARG A 69 -12.99 -24.01 38.02
CA ARG A 69 -13.13 -23.35 39.34
C ARG A 69 -13.47 -21.86 39.24
N LEU A 70 -14.23 -21.45 38.22
CA LEU A 70 -14.81 -20.11 38.23
C LEU A 70 -15.96 -20.04 39.27
N PRO A 71 -16.18 -18.87 39.89
CA PRO A 71 -17.13 -18.70 40.98
C PRO A 71 -18.56 -19.05 40.54
N GLU A 72 -19.26 -19.73 41.45
CA GLU A 72 -20.56 -20.40 41.30
C GLU A 72 -21.59 -19.59 40.49
N GLN A 73 -21.64 -18.27 40.70
CA GLN A 73 -22.66 -17.37 40.14
C GLN A 73 -22.60 -17.10 38.63
N ALA A 74 -21.44 -17.23 37.97
CA ALA A 74 -21.35 -17.15 36.49
C ALA A 74 -21.37 -18.54 35.83
N SER A 75 -21.33 -19.59 36.67
CA SER A 75 -21.14 -20.98 36.26
C SER A 75 -22.44 -21.76 36.16
N ASP A 76 -23.54 -21.30 36.75
CA ASP A 76 -24.73 -22.14 36.96
C ASP A 76 -25.24 -22.76 35.65
N TYR A 77 -25.32 -21.98 34.57
CA TYR A 77 -25.81 -22.51 33.29
C TYR A 77 -24.80 -23.42 32.59
N LEU A 78 -23.51 -23.07 32.56
CA LEU A 78 -22.47 -23.89 31.91
C LEU A 78 -22.19 -25.18 32.67
N THR A 79 -22.21 -25.12 34.00
CA THR A 79 -22.02 -26.28 34.89
C THR A 79 -23.24 -27.18 34.84
N TRP A 80 -24.46 -26.61 34.78
CA TRP A 80 -25.69 -27.36 34.51
C TRP A 80 -25.62 -28.05 33.14
N ALA A 81 -25.32 -27.31 32.07
CA ALA A 81 -25.27 -27.85 30.72
C ALA A 81 -24.21 -28.95 30.56
N ARG A 82 -23.04 -28.79 31.20
CA ARG A 82 -22.00 -29.82 31.23
C ARG A 82 -22.46 -31.08 31.96
N LYS A 83 -23.04 -30.92 33.15
CA LYS A 83 -23.60 -32.04 33.93
C LYS A 83 -24.70 -32.76 33.15
N GLU A 84 -25.53 -32.01 32.43
CA GLU A 84 -26.61 -32.59 31.63
C GLU A 84 -26.06 -33.40 30.44
N VAL A 85 -25.02 -32.92 29.75
CA VAL A 85 -24.34 -33.69 28.70
C VAL A 85 -23.66 -34.94 29.27
N GLU A 86 -22.95 -34.83 30.39
CA GLU A 86 -22.32 -35.97 31.06
C GLU A 86 -23.34 -37.03 31.49
N ARG A 87 -24.49 -36.59 32.03
CA ARG A 87 -25.61 -37.45 32.41
C ARG A 87 -26.17 -38.21 31.20
N LEU A 88 -26.46 -37.49 30.11
CA LEU A 88 -27.00 -38.10 28.89
C LEU A 88 -26.01 -39.05 28.22
N GLN A 89 -24.71 -38.75 28.28
CA GLN A 89 -23.66 -39.65 27.78
C GLN A 89 -23.61 -40.95 28.58
N ALA A 90 -23.76 -40.87 29.90
CA ALA A 90 -23.85 -42.04 30.77
C ALA A 90 -25.13 -42.84 30.49
N ASP A 91 -26.26 -42.17 30.24
CA ASP A 91 -27.53 -42.81 29.88
C ASP A 91 -27.39 -43.57 28.54
N VAL A 92 -26.77 -42.99 27.50
CA VAL A 92 -26.49 -43.68 26.22
C VAL A 92 -25.64 -44.93 26.42
N LEU A 93 -24.58 -44.86 27.24
CA LEU A 93 -23.71 -46.00 27.53
C LEU A 93 -24.43 -47.11 28.28
N ASN A 94 -25.34 -46.75 29.20
CA ASN A 94 -26.11 -47.70 30.00
C ASN A 94 -27.28 -48.31 29.22
N SER A 95 -27.79 -47.67 28.18
CA SER A 95 -28.88 -48.12 27.31
C SER A 95 -28.48 -49.17 26.25
N SER A 96 -27.34 -49.84 26.41
CA SER A 96 -26.68 -50.74 25.43
C SER A 96 -27.49 -52.00 24.99
N GLY A 97 -28.80 -52.09 25.25
CA GLY A 97 -29.66 -53.20 24.86
C GLY A 97 -31.07 -52.82 24.40
N ASP A 98 -31.47 -51.56 24.52
CA ASP A 98 -32.78 -51.06 24.09
C ASP A 98 -32.59 -49.99 23.02
N LEU A 99 -32.88 -50.36 21.76
CA LEU A 99 -32.69 -49.49 20.60
C LEU A 99 -33.52 -48.21 20.68
N GLN A 100 -34.72 -48.26 21.25
CA GLN A 100 -35.57 -47.08 21.39
C GLN A 100 -35.03 -46.12 22.46
N ALA A 101 -34.57 -46.66 23.60
CA ALA A 101 -33.97 -45.85 24.65
C ALA A 101 -32.63 -45.23 24.22
N LEU A 102 -31.86 -45.92 23.36
CA LEU A 102 -30.64 -45.39 22.77
C LEU A 102 -30.92 -44.20 21.86
N GLU A 103 -31.89 -44.33 20.95
CA GLU A 103 -32.27 -43.28 20.00
C GLU A 103 -32.77 -42.01 20.74
N GLU A 104 -33.60 -42.19 21.77
CA GLU A 104 -34.09 -41.07 22.59
C GLU A 104 -32.95 -40.38 23.39
N ALA A 105 -31.98 -41.15 23.89
CA ALA A 105 -30.84 -40.61 24.62
C ALA A 105 -29.85 -39.88 23.69
N GLU A 106 -29.64 -40.37 22.47
CA GLU A 106 -28.85 -39.70 21.44
C GLU A 106 -29.49 -38.38 20.99
N GLU A 107 -30.81 -38.36 20.77
CA GLU A 107 -31.54 -37.14 20.39
C GLU A 107 -31.47 -36.07 21.49
N LYS A 108 -31.66 -36.46 22.75
CA LYS A 108 -31.50 -35.55 23.91
C LYS A 108 -30.07 -35.03 24.02
N LEU A 109 -29.06 -35.87 23.79
CA LEU A 109 -27.66 -35.48 23.82
C LEU A 109 -27.32 -34.50 22.68
N ALA A 110 -27.84 -34.73 21.49
CA ALA A 110 -27.70 -33.80 20.36
C ALA A 110 -28.32 -32.44 20.70
N GLN A 111 -29.56 -32.43 21.20
CA GLN A 111 -30.26 -31.20 21.56
C GLN A 111 -29.55 -30.42 22.70
N ALA A 112 -28.98 -31.11 23.68
CA ALA A 112 -28.21 -30.49 24.76
C ALA A 112 -26.91 -29.84 24.24
N LYS A 113 -26.21 -30.50 23.31
CA LYS A 113 -25.02 -29.95 22.65
C LYS A 113 -25.36 -28.72 21.81
N ASP A 114 -26.47 -28.75 21.08
CA ASP A 114 -26.91 -27.62 20.26
C ASP A 114 -27.24 -26.39 21.10
N ARG A 115 -27.96 -26.55 22.22
CA ARG A 115 -28.24 -25.45 23.16
C ARG A 115 -26.97 -24.86 23.75
N LEU A 116 -26.01 -25.71 24.12
CA LEU A 116 -24.71 -25.26 24.63
C LEU A 116 -23.95 -24.46 23.56
N HIS A 117 -23.94 -24.96 22.32
CA HIS A 117 -23.29 -24.30 21.19
C HIS A 117 -23.96 -22.96 20.84
N GLU A 118 -25.29 -22.89 20.87
CA GLU A 118 -26.07 -21.67 20.64
C GLU A 118 -25.77 -20.60 21.70
N HIS A 119 -25.69 -21.00 22.97
CA HIS A 119 -25.35 -20.09 24.07
C HIS A 119 -23.92 -19.56 23.96
N LEU A 120 -22.96 -20.43 23.61
CA LEU A 120 -21.57 -20.05 23.34
C LEU A 120 -21.42 -19.21 22.06
N ALA A 121 -22.33 -19.35 21.10
CA ALA A 121 -22.37 -18.55 19.88
C ALA A 121 -23.10 -17.20 20.07
N SER A 122 -23.53 -16.86 21.29
CA SER A 122 -24.31 -15.63 21.51
C SER A 122 -23.60 -14.40 20.92
N PRO A 123 -24.28 -13.61 20.08
CA PRO A 123 -23.70 -12.44 19.42
C PRO A 123 -23.06 -11.44 20.39
N SER A 124 -23.61 -11.32 21.60
CA SER A 124 -23.07 -10.45 22.67
C SER A 124 -21.67 -10.85 23.12
N TYR A 125 -21.38 -12.15 23.25
CA TYR A 125 -20.04 -12.58 23.68
C TYR A 125 -18.99 -12.26 22.60
N ARG A 126 -19.32 -12.53 21.33
CA ARG A 126 -18.42 -12.24 20.20
C ARG A 126 -18.20 -10.73 20.03
N SER A 127 -19.25 -9.92 20.16
CA SER A 127 -19.12 -8.46 20.05
C SER A 127 -18.30 -7.89 21.21
N TRP A 128 -18.55 -8.35 22.44
CA TRP A 128 -17.79 -7.94 23.62
C TRP A 128 -16.30 -8.33 23.52
N LYS A 129 -16.01 -9.58 23.11
CA LYS A 129 -14.63 -10.04 22.84
C LYS A 129 -13.95 -9.11 21.83
N ARG A 130 -14.64 -8.78 20.73
CA ARG A 130 -14.12 -7.87 19.70
C ARG A 130 -13.87 -6.46 20.24
N THR A 131 -14.75 -5.94 21.09
CA THR A 131 -14.57 -4.61 21.69
C THR A 131 -13.38 -4.57 22.64
N ILE A 132 -13.22 -5.57 23.52
CA ILE A 132 -12.08 -5.61 24.42
C ILE A 132 -10.79 -5.88 23.65
N SER A 133 -10.80 -6.73 22.62
CA SER A 133 -9.61 -6.95 21.80
C SER A 133 -9.18 -5.69 21.07
N LEU A 134 -10.13 -4.95 20.50
CA LEU A 134 -9.85 -3.66 19.88
C LEU A 134 -9.28 -2.65 20.88
N LEU A 135 -9.90 -2.52 22.06
CA LEU A 135 -9.44 -1.59 23.09
C LEU A 135 -8.05 -1.99 23.62
N GLY A 136 -7.83 -3.28 23.86
CA GLY A 136 -6.55 -3.82 24.29
C GLY A 136 -5.45 -3.60 23.26
N ALA A 137 -5.75 -3.78 21.97
CA ALA A 137 -4.84 -3.50 20.88
C ALA A 137 -4.47 -2.01 20.81
N ILE A 138 -5.45 -1.11 20.98
CA ILE A 138 -5.21 0.35 21.05
C ILE A 138 -4.26 0.69 22.21
N VAL A 139 -4.53 0.20 23.42
CA VAL A 139 -3.67 0.45 24.59
C VAL A 139 -2.27 -0.10 24.36
N LEU A 140 -2.15 -1.31 23.80
CA LEU A 140 -0.86 -1.93 23.52
C LEU A 140 -0.08 -1.18 22.43
N GLY A 141 -0.75 -0.73 21.37
CA GLY A 141 -0.17 0.09 20.30
C GLY A 141 0.34 1.43 20.81
N LEU A 142 -0.44 2.12 21.66
CA LEU A 142 0.02 3.34 22.34
C LEU A 142 1.24 3.06 23.21
N PHE A 143 1.20 2.04 24.07
CA PHE A 143 2.31 1.68 24.93
C PHE A 143 3.59 1.40 24.12
N LEU A 144 3.46 0.67 23.01
CA LEU A 144 4.57 0.33 22.13
C LEU A 144 5.15 1.58 21.46
N ALA A 145 4.30 2.47 20.94
CA ALA A 145 4.73 3.72 20.32
C ALA A 145 5.46 4.65 21.31
N PHE A 146 4.97 4.77 22.55
CA PHE A 146 5.66 5.56 23.59
C PHE A 146 6.98 4.91 24.05
N SER A 147 7.00 3.59 24.21
CA SER A 147 8.19 2.86 24.69
C SER A 147 9.34 2.89 23.68
N THR A 148 9.00 2.84 22.39
CA THR A 148 9.96 2.85 21.27
C THR A 148 10.16 4.25 20.68
N GLN A 149 9.42 5.25 21.20
CA GLN A 149 9.38 6.61 20.66
C GLN A 149 9.09 6.66 19.15
N LEU A 150 8.29 5.71 18.64
CA LEU A 150 7.89 5.66 17.23
C LEU A 150 7.08 6.90 16.85
N ARG A 151 7.48 7.51 15.74
CA ARG A 151 6.95 8.76 15.21
C ARG A 151 6.75 8.62 13.71
N MET A 152 5.54 8.28 13.30
CA MET A 152 5.19 8.02 11.90
C MET A 152 5.40 9.25 11.03
N PHE A 153 5.04 10.46 11.49
CA PHE A 153 5.27 11.68 10.70
C PHE A 153 6.76 11.98 10.56
N GLN A 154 7.55 11.74 11.60
CA GLN A 154 9.01 11.83 11.50
C GLN A 154 9.57 10.86 10.45
N LEU A 155 9.07 9.62 10.36
CA LEU A 155 9.46 8.66 9.32
C LEU A 155 9.09 9.12 7.91
N LEU A 156 8.06 9.94 7.77
CA LEU A 156 7.66 10.57 6.50
C LEU A 156 8.43 11.88 6.21
N GLY A 157 9.39 12.27 7.06
CA GLY A 157 10.13 13.53 6.94
C GLY A 157 9.30 14.76 7.33
N ILE A 158 8.16 14.59 7.98
CA ILE A 158 7.28 15.67 8.44
C ILE A 158 7.59 15.94 9.92
N GLU A 159 8.32 17.03 10.18
CA GLU A 159 8.59 17.48 11.54
C GLU A 159 7.34 18.14 12.15
N MET A 160 6.71 17.46 13.10
CA MET A 160 5.58 18.01 13.86
C MET A 160 6.07 18.86 15.02
N ALA A 161 5.41 20.00 15.24
CA ALA A 161 5.73 20.89 16.37
C ALA A 161 5.59 20.20 17.74
N TRP A 162 4.72 19.19 17.86
CA TRP A 162 4.44 18.48 19.11
C TRP A 162 4.68 16.97 18.95
N PRO A 163 5.86 16.46 19.34
CA PRO A 163 6.24 15.07 19.09
C PRO A 163 5.37 14.01 19.78
N TRP A 164 4.73 14.37 20.90
CA TRP A 164 3.82 13.48 21.63
C TRP A 164 2.53 13.18 20.85
N ILE A 165 2.08 14.10 19.98
CA ILE A 165 0.93 13.86 19.10
C ILE A 165 1.27 12.83 18.03
N ASP A 166 2.46 12.94 17.43
CA ASP A 166 2.93 11.95 16.46
C ASP A 166 2.96 10.55 17.07
N MET A 167 3.52 10.40 18.28
CA MET A 167 3.52 9.12 19.00
C MET A 167 2.10 8.60 19.29
N LEU A 168 1.16 9.47 19.68
CA LEU A 168 -0.24 9.07 19.92
C LEU A 168 -0.92 8.60 18.64
N VAL A 169 -0.78 9.34 17.54
CA VAL A 169 -1.35 8.98 16.25
C VAL A 169 -0.75 7.67 15.76
N THR A 170 0.57 7.54 15.87
CA THR A 170 1.32 6.32 15.52
C THR A 170 0.83 5.12 16.34
N GLY A 171 0.73 5.27 17.65
CA GLY A 171 0.26 4.21 18.54
C GLY A 171 -1.21 3.83 18.32
N LEU A 172 -2.07 4.80 18.02
CA LEU A 172 -3.47 4.55 17.66
C LEU A 172 -3.55 3.77 16.35
N ILE A 173 -2.81 4.20 15.32
CA ILE A 173 -2.75 3.52 14.02
C ILE A 173 -2.28 2.07 14.20
N ILE A 174 -1.17 1.84 14.90
CA ILE A 174 -0.66 0.50 15.23
C ILE A 174 -1.73 -0.31 15.97
N GLY A 175 -2.36 0.28 16.98
CA GLY A 175 -3.30 -0.41 17.87
C GLY A 175 -4.66 -0.70 17.24
N THR A 176 -5.06 0.03 16.20
CA THR A 176 -6.27 -0.29 15.41
C THR A 176 -6.09 -1.48 14.46
N GLY A 177 -4.86 -2.00 14.34
CA GLY A 177 -4.52 -3.18 13.54
C GLY A 177 -4.03 -2.85 12.13
N SER A 178 -3.85 -3.89 11.32
CA SER A 178 -3.25 -3.78 9.98
C SER A 178 -4.15 -3.11 8.94
N ALA A 179 -5.49 -3.16 9.12
CA ALA A 179 -6.44 -2.66 8.13
C ALA A 179 -6.36 -1.13 7.90
N PRO A 180 -6.36 -0.26 8.94
CA PRO A 180 -6.19 1.18 8.74
C PRO A 180 -4.84 1.54 8.09
N VAL A 181 -3.77 0.81 8.44
CA VAL A 181 -2.44 1.02 7.84
C VAL A 181 -2.45 0.69 6.35
N HIS A 182 -3.14 -0.39 5.94
CA HIS A 182 -3.27 -0.74 4.52
C HIS A 182 -4.04 0.33 3.74
N SER A 183 -5.11 0.87 4.31
CA SER A 183 -5.83 2.02 3.71
C SER A 183 -4.93 3.26 3.59
N LEU A 184 -4.09 3.52 4.60
CA LEU A 184 -3.13 4.63 4.58
C LEU A 184 -2.13 4.49 3.42
N ILE A 185 -1.57 3.29 3.24
CA ILE A 185 -0.65 2.98 2.15
C ILE A 185 -1.34 3.20 0.80
N GLY A 186 -2.57 2.73 0.64
CA GLY A 186 -3.35 2.93 -0.59
C GLY A 186 -3.59 4.42 -0.89
N ILE A 187 -3.94 5.23 0.11
CA ILE A 187 -4.13 6.68 -0.06
C ILE A 187 -2.82 7.36 -0.46
N LEU A 188 -1.69 6.99 0.16
CA LEU A 188 -0.38 7.54 -0.15
C LEU A 188 0.09 7.15 -1.56
N GLN A 189 -0.15 5.91 -1.98
CA GLN A 189 0.14 5.44 -3.34
C GLN A 189 -0.69 6.20 -4.37
N ASN A 190 -2.01 6.29 -4.17
CA ASN A 190 -2.89 7.04 -5.06
C ASN A 190 -2.51 8.53 -5.15
N THR A 191 -2.08 9.14 -4.03
CA THR A 191 -1.62 10.54 -4.02
C THR A 191 -0.30 10.70 -4.78
N ARG A 192 0.64 9.77 -4.62
CA ARG A 192 1.91 9.76 -5.37
C ARG A 192 1.67 9.65 -6.87
N ASP A 193 0.78 8.75 -7.29
CA ASP A 193 0.45 8.55 -8.69
C ASP A 193 -0.23 9.78 -9.29
N ALA A 194 -1.19 10.38 -8.55
CA ALA A 194 -1.81 11.64 -8.95
C ALA A 194 -0.79 12.78 -9.10
N VAL A 195 0.16 12.91 -8.17
CA VAL A 195 1.23 13.91 -8.25
C VAL A 195 2.16 13.66 -9.44
N ASN A 196 2.51 12.40 -9.69
CA ASN A 196 3.33 12.02 -10.85
C ASN A 196 2.63 12.30 -12.18
N GLU A 197 1.33 12.03 -12.27
CA GLU A 197 0.51 12.35 -13.45
C GLU A 197 0.46 13.85 -13.69
N VAL A 198 0.20 14.65 -12.65
CA VAL A 198 0.24 16.12 -12.74
C VAL A 198 1.61 16.62 -13.16
N ARG A 199 2.69 16.05 -12.59
CA ARG A 199 4.07 16.40 -12.96
C ARG A 199 4.37 16.04 -14.42
N ALA A 200 3.90 14.90 -14.89
CA ALA A 200 4.03 14.47 -16.28
C ALA A 200 3.29 15.44 -17.21
N LEU A 201 2.06 15.82 -16.89
CA LEU A 201 1.27 16.81 -17.64
C LEU A 201 1.96 18.19 -17.68
N TRP A 202 2.53 18.63 -16.55
CA TRP A 202 3.26 19.90 -16.48
C TRP A 202 4.56 19.85 -17.28
N SER A 203 5.33 18.75 -17.20
CA SER A 203 6.54 18.58 -18.00
C SER A 203 6.24 18.51 -19.50
N GLY A 204 5.14 17.86 -19.90
CA GLY A 204 4.69 17.82 -21.28
C GLY A 204 4.26 19.19 -21.81
N THR A 205 3.61 20.00 -20.97
CA THR A 205 3.21 21.37 -21.30
C THR A 205 4.42 22.31 -21.38
N ALA A 206 5.39 22.17 -20.48
CA ALA A 206 6.63 22.93 -20.52
C ALA A 206 7.46 22.58 -21.77
N TYR A 207 7.54 21.30 -22.12
CA TYR A 207 8.24 20.82 -23.31
C TYR A 207 7.56 21.32 -24.60
N SER A 208 6.23 21.20 -24.71
CA SER A 208 5.50 21.65 -25.90
C SER A 208 5.60 23.17 -26.12
N ARG A 209 5.58 23.97 -25.05
CA ARG A 209 5.82 25.41 -25.12
C ARG A 209 7.22 25.75 -25.61
N GLY A 210 8.25 25.04 -25.12
CA GLY A 210 9.62 25.23 -25.58
C GLY A 210 9.79 24.92 -27.07
N VAL A 211 9.21 23.81 -27.54
CA VAL A 211 9.24 23.42 -28.95
C VAL A 211 8.49 24.43 -29.83
N GLN A 212 7.33 24.92 -29.41
CA GLN A 212 6.58 25.93 -30.15
C GLN A 212 7.35 27.25 -30.28
N ALA A 213 7.99 27.70 -29.19
CA ALA A 213 8.81 28.91 -29.22
C ALA A 213 10.01 28.77 -30.17
N GLU A 214 10.63 27.59 -30.23
CA GLU A 214 11.75 27.36 -31.15
C GLU A 214 11.30 27.27 -32.61
N LEU A 215 10.15 26.63 -32.89
CA LEU A 215 9.55 26.60 -34.22
C LEU A 215 9.17 28.01 -34.71
N GLU A 216 8.68 28.87 -33.82
CA GLU A 216 8.37 30.25 -34.14
C GLU A 216 9.62 31.05 -34.52
N LYS A 217 10.73 30.89 -33.77
CA LYS A 217 12.02 31.49 -34.14
C LYS A 217 12.47 31.02 -35.52
N LEU A 218 12.44 29.72 -35.79
CA LEU A 218 12.84 29.17 -37.09
C LEU A 218 11.98 29.75 -38.22
N ARG A 219 10.67 29.88 -38.01
CA ARG A 219 9.76 30.49 -39.00
C ARG A 219 10.13 31.94 -39.29
N THR A 220 10.41 32.74 -38.25
CA THR A 220 10.83 34.14 -38.44
C THR A 220 12.16 34.26 -39.18
N LEU A 221 13.10 33.33 -38.97
CA LEU A 221 14.37 33.31 -39.70
C LEU A 221 14.17 32.99 -41.19
N VAL A 222 13.32 32.02 -41.52
CA VAL A 222 12.98 31.70 -42.92
C VAL A 222 12.32 32.88 -43.62
N GLU A 223 11.36 33.56 -42.97
CA GLU A 223 10.72 34.76 -43.55
C GLU A 223 11.73 35.91 -43.78
N LEU A 224 12.74 36.06 -42.91
CA LEU A 224 13.80 37.04 -43.10
C LEU A 224 14.71 36.69 -44.27
N GLU A 225 15.03 35.41 -44.48
CA GLU A 225 15.79 34.95 -45.64
C GLU A 225 15.01 35.14 -46.94
N GLU A 226 13.72 34.80 -46.98
CA GLU A 226 12.87 35.04 -48.16
C GLU A 226 12.78 36.52 -48.52
N LYS A 227 12.62 37.42 -47.52
CA LYS A 227 12.63 38.87 -47.75
C LYS A 227 13.98 39.38 -48.25
N ARG A 228 15.09 38.82 -47.76
CA ARG A 228 16.44 39.14 -48.27
C ARG A 228 16.63 38.68 -49.71
N ALA A 229 16.17 37.48 -50.05
CA ALA A 229 16.22 36.94 -51.40
C ALA A 229 15.35 37.75 -52.37
N ALA A 230 14.12 38.11 -51.98
CA ALA A 230 13.22 38.92 -52.77
C ALA A 230 13.74 40.36 -52.98
N GLY A 231 14.33 40.98 -51.95
CA GLY A 231 14.95 42.30 -52.05
C GLY A 231 16.23 42.31 -52.90
N ALA A 232 16.98 41.20 -52.95
CA ALA A 232 18.15 41.06 -53.81
C ALA A 232 17.79 40.88 -55.30
N ALA A 233 16.56 40.44 -55.59
CA ALA A 233 16.04 40.26 -56.95
C ALA A 233 15.45 41.55 -57.56
N GLU A 234 15.50 42.69 -56.86
CA GLU A 234 15.16 43.98 -57.48
C GLU A 234 16.10 44.23 -58.68
N PRO A 235 15.56 44.36 -59.90
CA PRO A 235 16.39 44.52 -61.08
C PRO A 235 17.09 45.86 -61.01
N ARG A 236 18.39 45.84 -60.65
CA ARG A 236 19.29 46.99 -60.84
C ARG A 236 19.12 47.46 -62.28
N GLY A 237 18.48 48.62 -62.42
CA GLY A 237 18.14 49.21 -63.71
C GLY A 237 19.35 49.21 -64.64
N ARG A 238 19.14 48.60 -65.82
CA ARG A 238 20.04 48.60 -66.97
C ARG A 238 20.58 50.01 -67.22
N ARG A 239 21.80 50.30 -66.76
CA ARG A 239 22.67 51.25 -67.45
C ARG A 239 23.30 50.49 -68.62
N ARG A 240 22.72 50.69 -69.81
CA ARG A 240 23.35 50.36 -71.08
C ARG A 240 24.69 51.11 -71.15
N LEU A 241 25.80 50.40 -71.01
CA LEU A 241 27.02 50.73 -71.75
C LEU A 241 27.42 49.46 -72.48
N GLY A 242 27.31 49.51 -73.81
CA GLY A 242 27.74 48.43 -74.67
C GLY A 242 29.25 48.37 -74.67
N LEU A 243 29.80 47.17 -74.58
CA LEU A 243 31.11 46.85 -75.12
C LEU A 243 31.10 45.39 -75.57
N ALA A 244 31.67 45.18 -76.75
CA ALA A 244 31.66 43.96 -77.51
C ALA A 244 32.46 42.82 -76.84
N ALA A 245 32.08 41.60 -77.23
CA ALA A 245 32.76 40.33 -76.97
C ALA A 245 34.22 40.33 -77.49
N PRO A 246 35.09 39.39 -77.05
CA PRO A 246 34.99 38.01 -77.56
C PRO A 246 35.30 36.88 -76.55
N ASP A 247 34.60 35.76 -76.77
CA ASP A 247 35.02 34.36 -76.93
C ASP A 247 36.04 33.68 -75.98
N ASP A 248 35.62 32.46 -75.62
CA ASP A 248 36.37 31.25 -75.25
C ASP A 248 37.16 31.21 -73.92
N GLU A 249 36.71 30.38 -72.99
CA GLU A 249 37.24 29.01 -72.82
C GLU A 249 36.59 28.30 -71.60
N LEU A 250 35.89 27.21 -71.91
CA LEU A 250 35.81 25.92 -71.21
C LEU A 250 36.16 25.86 -69.70
N GLY A 251 35.13 25.58 -68.88
CA GLY A 251 35.28 25.22 -67.47
C GLY A 251 34.05 24.49 -66.94
N GLU A 252 34.03 23.17 -67.15
CA GLU A 252 33.34 22.10 -66.41
C GLU A 252 31.96 22.42 -65.76
N GLU A 253 30.90 21.95 -66.42
CA GLU A 253 29.60 21.64 -65.82
C GLU A 253 29.77 20.57 -64.73
N GLU A 254 29.99 20.99 -63.49
CA GLU A 254 29.75 20.15 -62.32
C GLU A 254 28.23 20.11 -62.08
N ALA A 255 27.61 19.07 -62.60
CA ALA A 255 26.20 18.74 -62.39
C ALA A 255 25.94 18.60 -60.88
N ALA A 256 25.44 19.67 -60.27
CA ALA A 256 24.88 19.63 -58.93
C ALA A 256 23.67 18.68 -58.97
N ALA A 257 23.88 17.47 -58.48
CA ALA A 257 22.83 16.48 -58.27
C ALA A 257 21.75 17.12 -57.39
N GLU A 258 20.59 17.40 -58.00
CA GLU A 258 19.37 17.69 -57.26
C GLU A 258 19.14 16.53 -56.29
N VAL A 259 19.37 16.79 -55.00
CA VAL A 259 18.97 15.88 -53.94
C VAL A 259 17.44 15.86 -53.98
N PRO A 260 16.80 14.73 -54.34
CA PRO A 260 15.35 14.69 -54.43
C PRO A 260 14.79 14.95 -53.03
N LEU A 261 14.06 16.06 -52.90
CA LEU A 261 13.27 16.36 -51.70
C LEU A 261 12.35 15.15 -51.45
N ALA A 262 12.63 14.45 -50.35
CA ALA A 262 11.88 13.25 -49.98
C ALA A 262 10.38 13.57 -49.97
N THR A 263 9.62 12.80 -50.74
CA THR A 263 8.18 13.01 -50.83
C THR A 263 7.55 12.84 -49.43
N PRO A 264 6.49 13.59 -49.08
CA PRO A 264 5.88 13.54 -47.74
C PRO A 264 5.52 12.12 -47.25
N LEU A 265 5.30 11.19 -48.19
CA LEU A 265 5.02 9.78 -47.93
C LEU A 265 6.23 8.99 -47.40
N GLU A 266 7.45 9.31 -47.83
CA GLU A 266 8.67 8.62 -47.35
C GLU A 266 9.02 9.03 -45.92
N VAL A 267 8.80 10.30 -45.57
CA VAL A 267 8.98 10.81 -44.21
C VAL A 267 8.02 10.10 -43.24
N SER A 268 6.74 9.94 -43.63
CA SER A 268 5.73 9.22 -42.84
C SER A 268 6.10 7.75 -42.59
N ARG A 269 6.66 7.06 -43.60
CA ARG A 269 7.11 5.66 -43.45
C ARG A 269 8.34 5.52 -42.53
N ARG A 270 9.25 6.49 -42.52
CA ARG A 270 10.41 6.48 -41.61
C ARG A 270 9.98 6.67 -40.15
N VAL A 271 9.08 7.63 -39.89
CA VAL A 271 8.55 7.88 -38.54
C VAL A 271 7.85 6.64 -37.98
N LYS A 272 7.05 5.95 -38.80
CA LYS A 272 6.34 4.73 -38.39
C LYS A 272 7.26 3.55 -38.05
N ARG A 273 8.52 3.57 -38.53
CA ARG A 273 9.52 2.53 -38.26
C ARG A 273 10.29 2.77 -36.97
N ILE A 274 10.35 4.02 -36.49
CA ILE A 274 11.00 4.41 -35.22
C ILE A 274 10.04 4.22 -34.03
N LEU A 275 8.73 4.27 -34.28
CA LEU A 275 7.67 4.10 -33.27
C LEU A 275 7.25 2.64 -33.04
N ARG A 276 8.01 1.66 -33.54
CA ARG A 276 7.88 0.24 -33.22
C ARG A 276 9.17 -0.23 -32.58
#